data_AF-A0A922LX71-F1
#
_entry.id   AF-A0A922LX71-F1
#
_cell.length_a   1.000
_cell.length_b   1.000
_cell.length_c   1.000
_cell.angle_alpha   90.00
_cell.angle_beta   90.00
_cell.angle_gamma   90.00
#
_symmetry.space_group_name_H-M   'P 1'
#
loop_
_entity.id
_entity.type
_entity.pdbx_description
1 polymer ?
#
loop_
_entity_poly.entity_id
_entity_poly.type
_entity_poly.pdbx_seq_one_letter_code
_entity_poly.pdbx_strand_id
1 'polypeptide(L)'
;MMAVPWENSGICELDITSTELSAECLENFLTRIPYFTYLAAGHTDFFTDHILNTLCDSGKFKQVKAIDLSHTPALNEQSITNLLKLHGHQLHGLMLHGKATLAEYFWTTVIPYLGAIKVCVLGASHGWFYKYNTRVHIDKILESFAGYCPNLEALEIQWDPDTIRFSDKSRKFIDRIRIKCPRLKSLTLSDGKYYEMVKGNFERAECPRVVRTTTTYITSIISLLKRYKDLRFN
;
A
#
# COMPACT_ATOMS: atom_id res chain seq x y z
N MET A 1 -3.44 -22.46 -16.19
CA MET A 1 -4.31 -21.77 -15.22
C MET A 1 -5.75 -22.26 -15.26
N MET A 2 -6.45 -22.20 -16.40
CA MET A 2 -7.90 -22.49 -16.45
C MET A 2 -8.30 -23.95 -16.15
N ALA A 3 -7.48 -24.94 -16.51
CA ALA A 3 -7.78 -26.35 -16.26
C ALA A 3 -7.54 -26.82 -14.81
N VAL A 4 -6.92 -25.99 -13.96
CA VAL A 4 -6.62 -26.34 -12.56
C VAL A 4 -7.90 -26.23 -11.73
N PRO A 5 -8.25 -27.21 -10.87
CA PRO A 5 -9.44 -27.15 -10.01
C PRO A 5 -9.19 -26.25 -8.79
N TRP A 6 -9.11 -24.94 -9.00
CA TRP A 6 -8.82 -23.95 -7.95
C TRP A 6 -9.77 -24.00 -6.76
N GLU A 7 -11.03 -24.35 -7.00
CA GLU A 7 -12.07 -24.56 -6.00
C GLU A 7 -11.73 -25.67 -4.99
N ASN A 8 -10.90 -26.64 -5.39
CA ASN A 8 -10.45 -27.74 -4.53
C ASN A 8 -9.06 -27.45 -3.91
N SER A 9 -8.47 -26.30 -4.22
CA SER A 9 -7.14 -25.95 -3.71
C SER A 9 -7.20 -25.35 -2.31
N GLY A 10 -6.18 -25.63 -1.50
CA GLY A 10 -5.97 -24.95 -0.21
C GLY A 10 -5.24 -23.61 -0.33
N ILE A 11 -5.12 -23.06 -1.55
CA ILE A 11 -4.38 -21.82 -1.81
C ILE A 11 -5.24 -20.64 -1.38
N CYS A 12 -4.72 -19.84 -0.44
CA CYS A 12 -5.32 -18.58 0.00
C CYS A 12 -4.32 -17.42 0.05
N GLU A 13 -3.04 -17.68 -0.26
CA GLU A 13 -1.99 -16.70 -0.43
C GLU A 13 -1.50 -16.79 -1.87
N LEU A 14 -1.73 -15.74 -2.66
CA LEU A 14 -1.43 -15.73 -4.09
C LEU A 14 -0.64 -14.46 -4.45
N ASP A 15 0.42 -14.65 -5.22
CA ASP A 15 1.18 -13.58 -5.86
C ASP A 15 1.24 -13.84 -7.37
N ILE A 16 0.67 -12.92 -8.14
CA ILE A 16 0.66 -12.89 -9.61
C ILE A 16 1.24 -11.58 -10.12
N THR A 17 2.06 -10.91 -9.30
CA THR A 17 2.69 -9.64 -9.64
C THR A 17 3.54 -9.78 -10.89
N SER A 18 3.45 -8.79 -11.79
CA SER A 18 4.19 -8.75 -13.06
C SER A 18 3.93 -9.94 -13.98
N THR A 19 2.72 -10.50 -13.95
CA THR A 19 2.30 -11.55 -14.89
C THR A 19 1.51 -10.98 -16.07
N GLU A 20 1.69 -11.56 -17.26
CA GLU A 20 0.98 -11.16 -18.49
C GLU A 20 -0.34 -11.94 -18.68
N LEU A 21 -1.12 -12.10 -17.60
CA LEU A 21 -2.39 -12.81 -17.65
C LEU A 21 -3.50 -11.92 -18.23
N SER A 22 -4.29 -12.44 -19.17
CA SER A 22 -5.46 -11.74 -19.70
C SER A 22 -6.53 -11.54 -18.63
N ALA A 23 -7.41 -10.53 -18.83
CA ALA A 23 -8.56 -10.29 -17.96
C ALA A 23 -9.46 -11.54 -17.81
N GLU A 24 -9.72 -12.24 -18.92
CA GLU A 24 -10.48 -13.49 -18.93
C GLU A 24 -9.83 -14.57 -18.05
N CYS A 25 -8.50 -14.72 -18.16
CA CYS A 25 -7.76 -15.68 -17.34
C CYS A 25 -7.88 -15.32 -15.86
N LEU A 26 -7.60 -14.06 -15.51
CA LEU A 26 -7.70 -13.53 -14.15
C LEU A 26 -9.10 -13.76 -13.55
N GLU A 27 -10.14 -13.36 -14.28
CA GLU A 27 -11.53 -13.54 -13.86
C GLU A 27 -11.87 -15.02 -13.64
N ASN A 28 -11.47 -15.90 -14.56
CA ASN A 28 -11.74 -17.33 -14.46
C ASN A 28 -11.18 -17.95 -13.18
N PHE A 29 -9.89 -17.75 -12.91
CA PHE A 29 -9.25 -18.51 -11.82
C PHE A 29 -9.40 -17.82 -10.46
N LEU A 30 -9.35 -16.49 -10.39
CA LEU A 30 -9.47 -15.75 -9.12
C LEU A 30 -10.85 -15.96 -8.48
N THR A 31 -11.91 -16.07 -9.29
CA THR A 31 -13.27 -16.33 -8.79
C THR A 31 -13.46 -17.76 -8.30
N ARG A 32 -12.63 -18.71 -8.73
CA ARG A 32 -12.67 -20.11 -8.31
C ARG A 32 -11.87 -20.38 -7.04
N ILE A 33 -10.86 -19.58 -6.73
CA ILE A 33 -10.15 -19.65 -5.45
C ILE A 33 -11.16 -19.39 -4.31
N PRO A 34 -11.23 -20.22 -3.25
CA PRO A 34 -12.27 -20.09 -2.24
C PRO A 34 -12.28 -18.75 -1.51
N TYR A 35 -11.11 -18.28 -1.07
CA TYR A 35 -10.91 -17.00 -0.39
C TYR A 35 -9.43 -16.61 -0.43
N PHE A 36 -9.13 -15.33 -0.17
CA PHE A 36 -7.77 -14.82 -0.03
C PHE A 36 -7.50 -14.35 1.40
N THR A 37 -6.34 -14.72 1.93
CA THR A 37 -5.69 -14.07 3.07
C THR A 37 -4.59 -13.11 2.59
N TYR A 38 -3.98 -13.39 1.43
CA TYR A 38 -2.99 -12.56 0.77
C TYR A 38 -3.24 -12.57 -0.74
N LEU A 39 -3.31 -11.40 -1.38
CA LEU A 39 -3.36 -11.27 -2.83
C LEU A 39 -2.38 -10.16 -3.27
N ALA A 40 -1.41 -10.53 -4.09
CA ALA A 40 -0.56 -9.57 -4.79
C ALA A 40 -0.78 -9.69 -6.30
N ALA A 41 -1.18 -8.58 -6.91
CA ALA A 41 -1.40 -8.42 -8.34
C ALA A 41 -0.77 -7.11 -8.83
N GLY A 42 0.41 -6.76 -8.28
CA GLY A 42 1.15 -5.58 -8.72
C GLY A 42 1.52 -5.69 -10.21
N HIS A 43 1.65 -4.57 -10.92
CA HIS A 43 2.04 -4.57 -12.34
C HIS A 43 1.21 -5.52 -13.24
N THR A 44 -0.08 -5.70 -12.91
CA THR A 44 -0.99 -6.55 -13.68
C THR A 44 -1.96 -5.66 -14.44
N ASP A 45 -1.65 -5.36 -15.70
CA ASP A 45 -2.39 -4.37 -16.51
C ASP A 45 -3.87 -4.69 -16.70
N PHE A 46 -4.20 -5.98 -16.77
CA PHE A 46 -5.57 -6.46 -17.01
C PHE A 46 -6.36 -6.76 -15.73
N PHE A 47 -5.85 -6.38 -14.55
CA PHE A 47 -6.62 -6.45 -13.31
C PHE A 47 -7.60 -5.27 -13.24
N THR A 48 -8.82 -5.48 -13.73
CA THR A 48 -9.84 -4.43 -13.93
C THR A 48 -10.75 -4.23 -12.72
N ASP A 49 -11.49 -3.12 -12.72
CA ASP A 49 -12.54 -2.85 -11.73
C ASP A 49 -13.60 -3.96 -11.68
N HIS A 50 -13.95 -4.55 -12.82
CA HIS A 50 -14.91 -5.67 -12.91
C HIS A 50 -14.42 -6.88 -12.11
N ILE A 51 -13.15 -7.25 -12.28
CA ILE A 51 -12.54 -8.35 -11.52
C ILE A 51 -12.56 -8.01 -10.02
N LEU A 52 -12.09 -6.82 -9.64
CA LEU A 52 -12.05 -6.42 -8.23
C LEU A 52 -13.43 -6.45 -7.57
N ASN A 53 -14.43 -5.87 -8.23
CA ASN A 53 -15.81 -5.84 -7.73
C ASN A 53 -16.39 -7.25 -7.62
N THR A 54 -16.16 -8.10 -8.63
CA THR A 54 -16.63 -9.51 -8.60
C THR A 54 -16.03 -10.29 -7.43
N LEU A 55 -14.74 -10.08 -7.12
CA LEU A 55 -14.08 -10.72 -5.96
C LEU A 55 -14.64 -10.20 -4.63
N CYS A 56 -14.96 -8.91 -4.53
CA CYS A 56 -15.65 -8.34 -3.38
C CYS A 56 -17.04 -8.96 -3.19
N ASP A 57 -17.87 -8.95 -4.23
CA ASP A 57 -19.27 -9.40 -4.21
C ASP A 57 -19.38 -10.90 -3.91
N SER A 58 -18.45 -11.70 -4.44
CA SER A 58 -18.37 -13.14 -4.14
C SER A 58 -17.70 -13.45 -2.79
N GLY A 59 -17.36 -12.43 -2.00
CA GLY A 59 -16.86 -12.57 -0.63
C GLY A 59 -15.43 -13.12 -0.53
N LYS A 60 -14.63 -13.06 -1.61
CA LYS A 60 -13.26 -13.59 -1.63
C LYS A 60 -12.33 -12.88 -0.66
N PHE A 61 -12.63 -11.63 -0.35
CA PHE A 61 -11.85 -10.80 0.58
C PHE A 61 -12.34 -10.84 2.04
N LYS A 62 -13.29 -11.71 2.41
CA LYS A 62 -13.77 -11.81 3.81
C LYS A 62 -12.66 -12.10 4.83
N GLN A 63 -11.55 -12.72 4.43
CA GLN A 63 -10.44 -13.06 5.32
C GLN A 63 -9.13 -12.35 4.93
N VAL A 64 -9.17 -11.41 4.01
CA VAL A 64 -7.96 -10.81 3.45
C VAL A 64 -7.21 -9.98 4.49
N LYS A 65 -5.89 -10.18 4.56
CA LYS A 65 -4.97 -9.49 5.46
C LYS A 65 -3.96 -8.64 4.73
N ALA A 66 -3.61 -8.98 3.50
CA ALA A 66 -2.69 -8.17 2.72
C ALA A 66 -3.09 -8.13 1.25
N ILE A 67 -3.05 -6.93 0.67
CA ILE A 67 -3.38 -6.67 -0.73
C ILE A 67 -2.27 -5.82 -1.34
N ASP A 68 -1.71 -6.29 -2.46
CA ASP A 68 -0.90 -5.49 -3.37
C ASP A 68 -1.62 -5.32 -4.70
N LEU A 69 -2.02 -4.09 -4.98
CA LEU A 69 -2.53 -3.64 -6.28
C LEU A 69 -1.69 -2.46 -6.75
N SER A 70 -0.38 -2.51 -6.58
CA SER A 70 0.55 -1.50 -7.10
C SER A 70 0.58 -1.52 -8.64
N HIS A 71 0.77 -0.37 -9.27
CA HIS A 71 0.94 -0.30 -10.74
C HIS A 71 -0.13 -1.02 -11.60
N THR A 72 -1.36 -1.16 -11.12
CA THR A 72 -2.52 -1.63 -11.91
C THR A 72 -3.29 -0.43 -12.52
N PRO A 73 -3.06 -0.06 -13.79
CA PRO A 73 -3.68 1.12 -14.41
C PRO A 73 -5.18 0.97 -14.68
N ALA A 74 -5.68 -0.27 -14.80
CA ALA A 74 -7.08 -0.56 -15.08
C ALA A 74 -8.01 -0.48 -13.85
N LEU A 75 -7.47 -0.11 -12.68
CA LEU A 75 -8.27 0.14 -11.47
C LEU A 75 -8.51 1.63 -11.26
N ASN A 76 -9.77 1.98 -11.04
CA ASN A 76 -10.18 3.34 -10.72
C ASN A 76 -10.22 3.59 -9.20
N GLU A 77 -10.26 4.87 -8.83
CA GLU A 77 -10.29 5.32 -7.44
C GLU A 77 -11.54 4.83 -6.68
N GLN A 78 -12.69 4.76 -7.34
CA GLN A 78 -13.97 4.41 -6.72
C GLN A 78 -14.02 2.94 -6.28
N SER A 79 -13.58 2.02 -7.14
CA SER A 79 -13.54 0.59 -6.82
C SER A 79 -12.55 0.28 -5.70
N ILE A 80 -11.38 0.94 -5.70
CA ILE A 80 -10.42 0.83 -4.59
C ILE A 80 -11.01 1.41 -3.30
N THR A 81 -11.67 2.56 -3.36
CA THR A 81 -12.34 3.16 -2.19
C THR A 81 -13.39 2.22 -1.60
N ASN A 82 -14.19 1.57 -2.44
CA ASN A 82 -15.21 0.61 -2.01
C ASN A 82 -14.59 -0.62 -1.32
N LEU A 83 -13.53 -1.18 -1.90
CA LEU A 83 -12.75 -2.27 -1.30
C LEU A 83 -12.25 -1.87 0.11
N LEU A 84 -11.63 -0.69 0.24
CA LEU A 84 -11.05 -0.25 1.51
C LEU A 84 -12.10 0.12 2.55
N LYS A 85 -13.25 0.68 2.15
CA LYS A 85 -14.39 0.90 3.06
C LYS A 85 -14.91 -0.41 3.63
N LEU A 86 -15.02 -1.44 2.80
CA LEU A 86 -15.58 -2.73 3.20
C LEU A 86 -14.59 -3.59 4.00
N HIS A 87 -13.33 -3.65 3.57
CA HIS A 87 -12.34 -4.59 4.09
C HIS A 87 -11.11 -3.94 4.74
N GLY A 88 -10.98 -2.61 4.73
CA GLY A 88 -9.78 -1.92 5.24
C GLY A 88 -9.49 -2.21 6.72
N HIS A 89 -10.54 -2.36 7.53
CA HIS A 89 -10.43 -2.54 8.98
C HIS A 89 -9.67 -3.82 9.40
N GLN A 90 -9.57 -4.80 8.50
CA GLN A 90 -8.87 -6.07 8.73
C GLN A 90 -7.53 -6.20 7.99
N LEU A 91 -7.18 -5.22 7.15
CA LEU A 91 -5.93 -5.23 6.41
C LEU A 91 -4.75 -4.92 7.33
N HIS A 92 -3.73 -5.77 7.26
CA HIS A 92 -2.41 -5.57 7.85
C HIS A 92 -1.39 -5.06 6.82
N GLY A 93 -1.60 -5.33 5.53
CA GLY A 93 -0.73 -4.91 4.43
C GLY A 93 -1.53 -4.28 3.30
N LEU A 94 -1.07 -3.14 2.79
CA LEU A 94 -1.66 -2.49 1.63
C LEU A 94 -0.58 -1.84 0.76
N MET A 95 -0.54 -2.20 -0.52
CA MET A 95 0.32 -1.56 -1.51
C MET A 95 -0.56 -1.05 -2.65
N LEU A 96 -0.63 0.28 -2.81
CA LEU A 96 -1.42 0.96 -3.86
C LEU A 96 -0.61 2.00 -4.62
N HIS A 97 0.71 1.94 -4.53
CA HIS A 97 1.59 2.88 -5.19
C HIS A 97 1.58 2.71 -6.72
N GLY A 98 2.11 3.70 -7.44
CA GLY A 98 2.18 3.70 -8.90
C GLY A 98 0.91 4.19 -9.60
N LYS A 99 -0.02 4.78 -8.86
CA LYS A 99 -1.27 5.37 -9.41
C LYS A 99 -1.31 6.87 -9.17
N ALA A 100 -1.10 7.66 -10.23
CA ALA A 100 -1.09 9.13 -10.14
C ALA A 100 -2.44 9.72 -9.71
N THR A 101 -3.55 9.00 -9.94
CA THR A 101 -4.91 9.40 -9.54
C THR A 101 -5.12 9.32 -8.03
N LEU A 102 -4.40 8.43 -7.32
CA LEU A 102 -4.54 8.25 -5.87
C LEU A 102 -3.72 9.29 -5.11
N ALA A 103 -4.24 10.52 -5.06
CA ALA A 103 -3.62 11.68 -4.44
C ALA A 103 -4.05 11.90 -2.97
N GLU A 104 -3.76 13.10 -2.43
CA GLU A 104 -4.03 13.45 -1.02
C GLU A 104 -5.45 13.16 -0.56
N TYR A 105 -6.45 13.60 -1.34
CA TYR A 105 -7.85 13.50 -0.96
C TYR A 105 -8.28 12.03 -0.78
N PHE A 106 -7.91 11.18 -1.74
CA PHE A 106 -8.12 9.74 -1.66
C PHE A 106 -7.52 9.17 -0.36
N TRP A 107 -6.22 9.40 -0.11
CA TRP A 107 -5.53 8.83 1.04
C TRP A 107 -6.10 9.30 2.38
N THR A 108 -6.34 10.60 2.53
CA THR A 108 -6.96 11.15 3.75
C THR A 108 -8.37 10.60 3.99
N THR A 109 -9.09 10.22 2.93
CA THR A 109 -10.41 9.59 3.01
C THR A 109 -10.35 8.11 3.40
N VAL A 110 -9.36 7.36 2.92
CA VAL A 110 -9.31 5.89 3.14
C VAL A 110 -8.51 5.45 4.37
N ILE A 111 -7.51 6.21 4.80
CA ILE A 111 -6.69 5.91 5.99
C ILE A 111 -7.53 5.65 7.25
N PRO A 112 -8.65 6.36 7.53
CA PRO A 112 -9.51 6.06 8.67
C PRO A 112 -10.05 4.62 8.73
N TYR A 113 -10.15 3.94 7.59
CA TYR A 113 -10.57 2.53 7.55
C TYR A 113 -9.42 1.55 7.83
N LEU A 114 -8.17 2.00 7.91
CA LEU A 114 -6.96 1.17 7.99
C LEU A 114 -6.45 0.95 9.43
N GLY A 115 -7.34 0.79 10.41
CA GLY A 115 -6.98 0.72 11.83
C GLY A 115 -6.03 -0.43 12.23
N ALA A 116 -6.03 -1.53 11.45
CA ALA A 116 -5.18 -2.70 11.67
C ALA A 116 -3.88 -2.70 10.85
N ILE A 117 -3.63 -1.66 10.04
CA ILE A 117 -2.52 -1.63 9.09
C ILE A 117 -1.16 -1.68 9.81
N LYS A 118 -0.25 -2.47 9.25
CA LYS A 118 1.15 -2.60 9.68
C LYS A 118 2.11 -2.14 8.59
N VAL A 119 1.82 -2.48 7.34
CA VAL A 119 2.65 -2.13 6.17
C VAL A 119 1.78 -1.39 5.17
N CYS A 120 2.19 -0.18 4.79
CA CYS A 120 1.48 0.61 3.78
C CYS A 120 2.46 1.24 2.80
N VAL A 121 2.20 1.10 1.51
CA VAL A 121 3.00 1.70 0.42
C VAL A 121 2.07 2.50 -0.49
N LEU A 122 2.38 3.78 -0.63
CA LEU A 122 1.54 4.76 -1.31
C LEU A 122 2.34 5.77 -2.14
N GLY A 123 1.61 6.53 -2.94
CA GLY A 123 2.14 7.55 -3.82
C GLY A 123 2.52 7.00 -5.19
N ALA A 124 3.02 7.88 -6.05
CA ALA A 124 3.51 7.51 -7.36
C ALA A 124 4.81 8.26 -7.58
N SER A 125 5.88 7.51 -7.85
CA SER A 125 7.16 8.06 -8.27
C SER A 125 7.12 8.40 -9.76
N HIS A 126 8.00 9.31 -10.19
CA HIS A 126 8.25 9.70 -11.58
C HIS A 126 7.13 10.52 -12.25
N GLY A 127 7.32 11.83 -12.26
CA GLY A 127 6.62 12.80 -13.12
C GLY A 127 6.88 12.67 -14.64
N TRP A 128 7.08 11.47 -15.20
CA TRP A 128 7.58 11.29 -16.58
C TRP A 128 6.52 11.13 -17.69
N PHE A 129 5.23 10.88 -17.39
CA PHE A 129 4.21 10.79 -18.46
C PHE A 129 2.99 11.68 -18.31
N TYR A 130 2.71 12.19 -17.13
CA TYR A 130 1.67 13.20 -16.95
C TYR A 130 2.13 14.19 -15.87
N LYS A 131 2.40 15.43 -16.27
CA LYS A 131 2.44 16.57 -15.35
C LYS A 131 1.02 16.79 -14.81
N TYR A 132 0.53 15.86 -14.01
CA TYR A 132 -0.57 16.17 -13.12
C TYR A 132 -0.05 17.28 -12.21
N ASN A 133 -0.69 18.44 -12.25
CA ASN A 133 -0.41 19.56 -11.35
C ASN A 133 -0.89 19.26 -9.91
N THR A 134 -0.79 17.98 -9.51
CA THR A 134 -1.21 17.47 -8.22
C THR A 134 -0.15 17.85 -7.21
N ARG A 135 -0.57 18.65 -6.23
CA ARG A 135 0.25 19.01 -5.08
C ARG A 135 -0.26 18.19 -3.90
N VAL A 136 0.63 17.45 -3.26
CA VAL A 136 0.27 16.57 -2.15
C VAL A 136 0.82 17.15 -0.85
N HIS A 137 -0.06 17.54 0.06
CA HIS A 137 0.30 17.97 1.41
C HIS A 137 0.64 16.76 2.28
N ILE A 138 1.90 16.36 2.26
CA ILE A 138 2.40 15.17 2.97
C ILE A 138 2.18 15.24 4.48
N ASP A 139 2.17 16.44 5.07
CA ASP A 139 1.88 16.64 6.49
C ASP A 139 0.49 16.09 6.89
N LYS A 140 -0.53 16.26 6.04
CA LYS A 140 -1.88 15.73 6.30
C LYS A 140 -1.94 14.20 6.20
N ILE A 141 -1.12 13.62 5.32
CA ILE A 141 -0.98 12.17 5.21
C ILE A 141 -0.37 11.61 6.49
N LEU A 142 0.74 12.18 6.96
CA LEU A 142 1.35 11.77 8.23
C LEU A 142 0.40 11.96 9.41
N GLU A 143 -0.34 13.08 9.45
CA GLU A 143 -1.33 13.33 10.49
C GLU A 143 -2.43 12.27 10.49
N SER A 144 -2.92 11.88 9.32
CA SER A 144 -3.96 10.84 9.19
C SER A 144 -3.46 9.50 9.68
N PHE A 145 -2.27 9.05 9.25
CA PHE A 145 -1.69 7.79 9.77
C PHE A 145 -1.48 7.83 11.29
N ALA A 146 -0.98 8.95 11.82
CA ALA A 146 -0.82 9.14 13.26
C ALA A 146 -2.16 9.14 14.02
N GLY A 147 -3.25 9.52 13.36
CA GLY A 147 -4.60 9.56 13.94
C GLY A 147 -5.29 8.20 13.97
N TYR A 148 -5.09 7.38 12.94
CA TYR A 148 -5.92 6.19 12.71
C TYR A 148 -5.15 4.86 12.72
N CYS A 149 -3.82 4.85 12.61
CA CYS A 149 -3.03 3.65 12.37
C CYS A 149 -1.98 3.39 13.48
N PRO A 150 -2.37 3.04 14.72
CA PRO A 150 -1.43 2.87 15.83
C PRO A 150 -0.50 1.64 15.68
N ASN A 151 -0.87 0.69 14.82
CA ASN A 151 -0.13 -0.55 14.58
C ASN A 151 0.90 -0.45 13.44
N LEU A 152 1.06 0.72 12.84
CA LEU A 152 1.93 0.94 11.69
C LEU A 152 3.39 0.60 12.02
N GLU A 153 3.97 -0.29 11.23
CA GLU A 153 5.36 -0.77 11.34
C GLU A 153 6.24 -0.29 10.18
N ALA A 154 5.70 -0.22 8.98
CA ALA A 154 6.40 0.28 7.80
C ALA A 154 5.46 1.14 6.94
N LEU A 155 5.92 2.35 6.62
CA LEU A 155 5.25 3.28 5.74
C LEU A 155 6.20 3.73 4.64
N GLU A 156 5.78 3.63 3.38
CA GLU A 156 6.54 4.14 2.24
C GLU A 156 5.70 5.10 1.42
N ILE A 157 6.24 6.31 1.20
CA ILE A 157 5.59 7.38 0.44
C ILE A 157 6.50 7.72 -0.74
N GLN A 158 6.04 7.39 -1.95
CA GLN A 158 6.86 7.44 -3.16
C GLN A 158 6.75 8.75 -3.97
N TRP A 159 5.92 9.71 -3.57
CA TRP A 159 5.81 10.98 -4.31
C TRP A 159 7.14 11.73 -4.34
N ASP A 160 7.49 12.22 -5.52
CA ASP A 160 8.72 12.98 -5.76
C ASP A 160 8.74 14.32 -4.98
N PRO A 161 9.94 14.87 -4.71
CA PRO A 161 10.09 16.18 -4.06
C PRO A 161 9.28 17.32 -4.72
N ASP A 162 9.12 17.27 -6.04
CA ASP A 162 8.38 18.27 -6.81
C ASP A 162 6.86 18.16 -6.66
N THR A 163 6.36 17.00 -6.22
CA THR A 163 4.93 16.73 -5.99
C THR A 163 4.50 17.06 -4.56
N ILE A 164 5.36 16.79 -3.58
CA ILE A 164 5.03 17.01 -2.16
C ILE A 164 5.09 18.49 -1.78
N ARG A 165 4.19 18.91 -0.90
CA ARG A 165 4.16 20.22 -0.25
C ARG A 165 4.12 20.01 1.25
N PHE A 166 4.92 20.78 1.96
CA PHE A 166 5.05 20.67 3.41
C PHE A 166 5.30 22.06 4.00
N SER A 167 5.05 22.22 5.29
CA SER A 167 5.08 23.52 5.97
C SER A 167 6.29 23.65 6.90
N ASP A 168 6.56 24.87 7.38
CA ASP A 168 7.56 25.07 8.44
C ASP A 168 7.18 24.36 9.75
N LYS A 169 5.90 23.98 9.90
CA LYS A 169 5.36 23.25 11.05
C LYS A 169 5.46 21.73 10.88
N SER A 170 6.00 21.21 9.79
CA SER A 170 6.12 19.77 9.49
C SER A 170 6.70 18.95 10.65
N ARG A 171 7.64 19.52 11.42
CA ARG A 171 8.23 18.87 12.60
C ARG A 171 7.18 18.35 13.58
N LYS A 172 6.08 19.08 13.80
CA LYS A 172 4.99 18.65 14.71
C LYS A 172 4.28 17.39 14.21
N PHE A 173 4.08 17.27 12.91
CA PHE A 173 3.43 16.10 12.30
C PHE A 173 4.36 14.88 12.31
N ILE A 174 5.66 15.10 12.06
CA ILE A 174 6.70 14.08 12.13
C ILE A 174 6.83 13.52 13.56
N ASP A 175 6.84 14.41 14.57
CA ASP A 175 6.82 13.98 15.97
C ASP A 175 5.53 13.23 16.33
N ARG A 176 4.38 13.66 15.80
CA ARG A 176 3.10 13.02 16.06
C ARG A 176 3.05 11.60 15.52
N ILE A 177 3.50 11.33 14.30
CA ILE A 177 3.54 9.96 13.77
C ILE A 177 4.51 9.08 14.58
N ARG A 178 5.67 9.60 14.98
CA ARG A 178 6.62 8.89 15.85
C ARG A 178 5.99 8.48 17.19
N ILE A 179 5.25 9.39 17.83
CA ILE A 179 4.63 9.16 19.14
C ILE A 179 3.40 8.25 19.04
N LYS A 180 2.57 8.45 18.00
CA LYS A 180 1.28 7.74 17.85
C LYS A 180 1.42 6.37 17.18
N CYS A 181 2.51 6.13 16.45
CA CYS A 181 2.85 4.85 15.85
C CYS A 181 4.13 4.31 16.50
N PRO A 182 4.08 3.84 17.77
CA PRO A 182 5.28 3.42 18.51
C PRO A 182 5.95 2.16 17.92
N ARG A 183 5.28 1.47 17.00
CA ARG A 183 5.81 0.28 16.31
C ARG A 183 6.49 0.61 14.98
N LEU A 184 6.56 1.89 14.60
CA LEU A 184 7.13 2.31 13.33
C LEU A 184 8.64 2.02 13.29
N LYS A 185 9.01 1.07 12.43
CA LYS A 185 10.39 0.62 12.19
C LYS A 185 10.96 1.15 10.88
N SER A 186 10.10 1.53 9.94
CA SER A 186 10.50 2.04 8.62
C SER A 186 9.57 3.16 8.17
N LEU A 187 10.14 4.32 7.86
CA LEU A 187 9.49 5.42 7.15
C LEU A 187 10.34 5.73 5.91
N THR A 188 9.91 5.23 4.76
CA THR A 188 10.63 5.33 3.50
C THR A 188 10.07 6.48 2.67
N LEU A 189 10.94 7.40 2.23
CA LEU A 189 10.55 8.62 1.50
C LEU A 189 11.48 8.81 0.29
N SER A 190 11.02 9.57 -0.71
CA SER A 190 11.90 10.02 -1.79
C SER A 190 12.95 11.02 -1.29
N ASP A 191 14.18 10.91 -1.81
CA ASP A 191 15.29 11.81 -1.47
C ASP A 191 14.92 13.28 -1.73
N GLY A 192 15.15 14.16 -0.76
CA GLY A 192 14.86 15.58 -0.89
C GLY A 192 14.75 16.31 0.44
N LYS A 193 14.37 17.59 0.38
CA LYS A 193 14.29 18.48 1.56
C LYS A 193 13.41 17.92 2.68
N TYR A 194 12.29 17.27 2.31
CA TYR A 194 11.39 16.68 3.30
C TYR A 194 12.01 15.46 3.98
N TYR A 195 12.63 14.56 3.20
CA TYR A 195 13.35 13.40 3.74
C TYR A 195 14.42 13.83 4.75
N GLU A 196 15.27 14.80 4.42
CA GLU A 196 16.30 15.31 5.34
C GLU A 196 15.71 15.91 6.62
N MET A 197 14.55 16.58 6.52
CA MET A 197 13.84 17.10 7.68
C MET A 197 13.32 15.98 8.59
N VAL A 198 12.73 14.94 8.00
CA VAL A 198 12.21 13.77 8.73
C VAL A 198 13.36 13.02 9.39
N LYS A 199 14.43 12.73 8.63
CA LYS A 199 15.64 12.07 9.13
C LYS A 199 16.24 12.83 10.31
N GLY A 200 16.48 14.12 10.18
CA GLY A 200 17.03 14.94 11.26
C GLY A 200 16.13 15.03 12.50
N ASN A 201 14.81 14.92 12.35
CA ASN A 201 13.89 14.84 13.50
C ASN A 201 13.99 13.49 14.23
N PHE A 202 14.04 12.38 13.48
CA PHE A 202 14.21 11.04 14.06
C PHE A 202 15.59 10.80 14.68
N GLU A 203 16.66 11.39 14.12
CA GLU A 203 18.00 11.35 14.70
C GLU A 203 18.08 12.05 16.06
N ARG A 204 17.48 13.25 16.18
CA ARG A 204 17.37 13.97 17.47
C ARG A 204 16.52 13.24 18.50
N ALA A 205 15.65 12.36 18.03
CA ALA A 205 14.81 11.49 18.84
C ALA A 205 15.48 10.15 19.18
N GLU A 206 16.76 9.96 18.87
CA GLU A 206 17.52 8.73 19.08
C GLU A 206 16.95 7.51 18.33
N CYS A 207 16.20 7.73 17.25
CA CYS A 207 15.62 6.71 16.38
C CYS A 207 16.19 6.75 14.94
N PRO A 208 17.52 6.81 14.73
CA PRO A 208 18.10 7.13 13.42
C PRO A 208 17.84 6.09 12.32
N ARG A 209 17.50 4.84 12.68
CA ARG A 209 17.33 3.72 11.72
C ARG A 209 15.93 3.60 11.12
N VAL A 210 15.00 4.44 11.57
CA VAL A 210 13.60 4.38 11.11
C VAL A 210 13.45 5.00 9.73
N VAL A 211 14.12 6.11 9.45
CA VAL A 211 13.94 6.87 8.21
C VAL A 211 14.84 6.30 7.12
N ARG A 212 14.26 6.01 5.96
CA ARG A 212 14.95 5.39 4.81
C ARG A 212 14.59 6.12 3.52
N THR A 213 15.39 5.91 2.49
CA THR A 213 15.15 6.48 1.17
C THR A 213 14.68 5.41 0.19
N THR A 214 13.76 5.77 -0.70
CA THR A 214 13.25 4.92 -1.78
C THR A 214 14.36 4.48 -2.75
N THR A 215 15.52 5.16 -2.78
CA THR A 215 16.68 4.75 -3.58
C THR A 215 17.44 3.55 -3.03
N THR A 216 17.29 3.24 -1.74
CA THR A 216 18.05 2.17 -1.06
C THR A 216 17.16 1.13 -0.37
N TYR A 217 15.86 1.38 -0.31
CA TYR A 217 14.93 0.52 0.41
C TYR A 217 13.58 0.44 -0.28
N ILE A 218 13.06 -0.78 -0.39
CA ILE A 218 11.72 -1.08 -0.90
C ILE A 218 10.93 -1.80 0.19
N THR A 219 9.74 -1.30 0.45
CA THR A 219 8.80 -1.88 1.41
C THR A 219 7.95 -2.93 0.71
N SER A 220 7.77 -4.09 1.36
CA SER A 220 6.96 -5.19 0.85
C SER A 220 6.06 -5.79 1.91
N ILE A 221 4.87 -6.24 1.49
CA ILE A 221 3.92 -6.97 2.32
C ILE A 221 4.25 -8.47 2.47
N ILE A 222 5.30 -8.99 1.81
CA ILE A 222 5.71 -10.41 1.86
C ILE A 222 5.90 -10.91 3.30
N SER A 223 6.33 -10.04 4.21
CA SER A 223 6.47 -10.35 5.65
C SER A 223 5.16 -10.77 6.34
N LEU A 224 4.00 -10.53 5.70
CA LEU A 224 2.67 -10.87 6.19
C LEU A 224 2.18 -12.26 5.74
N LEU A 225 2.94 -12.97 4.91
CA LEU A 225 2.65 -14.35 4.54
C LEU A 225 2.66 -15.24 5.79
N LYS A 226 1.69 -16.17 5.88
CA LYS A 226 1.54 -17.12 6.98
C LYS A 226 2.80 -17.93 7.22
N ARG A 227 3.50 -18.27 6.13
CA ARG A 227 4.73 -19.07 6.13
C ARG A 227 5.98 -18.23 5.87
N TYR A 228 5.95 -16.91 6.08
CA TYR A 228 7.11 -16.03 5.82
C TYR A 228 8.39 -16.51 6.51
N LYS A 229 8.29 -16.99 7.76
CA LYS A 229 9.45 -17.52 8.52
C LYS A 229 10.03 -18.81 7.94
N ASP A 230 9.26 -19.53 7.13
CA ASP A 230 9.69 -20.76 6.47
C ASP A 230 10.37 -20.45 5.12
N LEU A 231 10.26 -19.21 4.61
CA LEU A 231 11.02 -18.77 3.45
C LEU A 231 12.50 -18.72 3.82
N ARG A 232 13.28 -19.61 3.22
CA ARG A 232 14.73 -19.62 3.34
C ARG A 232 15.29 -18.52 2.44
N PHE A 233 15.47 -17.34 3.00
CA PHE A 233 16.34 -16.32 2.39
C PHE A 233 17.78 -16.72 2.72
N ASN A 234 18.44 -17.40 1.77
CA ASN A 234 19.88 -17.68 1.84
C ASN A 234 20.68 -16.41 1.56
#